data_AF-A0A401GTN8-F1
#
_entry.id   AF-A0A401GTN8-F1
#
_cell.length_a   1.000
_cell.length_b   1.000
_cell.length_c   1.000
_cell.angle_alpha   90.00
_cell.angle_beta   90.00
_cell.angle_gamma   90.00
#
_symmetry.space_group_name_H-M   'P 1'
#
loop_
_entity.id
_entity.type
_entity.pdbx_description
1 polymer ?
#
loop_
_entity_poly.entity_id
_entity_poly.type
_entity_poly.pdbx_seq_one_letter_code
_entity_poly.pdbx_strand_id
1 'polypeptide(L)'
;MIPHLPPELSDRIIDFLWHDWKSLCSCAVVCRTWWHASRYHLFSSMRISRLSTLNAIAKAARSPYFIPPLHWIRSLELVEAHRSPSAVREPLSD
;
A
#
# COMPACT_ATOMS: atom_id res chain seq x y z
N MET A 1 14.58 18.61 -25.12
CA MET A 1 13.45 17.68 -24.92
C MET A 1 13.86 16.70 -23.84
N ILE A 2 13.07 16.57 -22.76
CA ILE A 2 13.28 15.50 -21.78
C ILE A 2 12.81 14.21 -22.47
N PRO A 3 13.64 13.16 -22.60
CA PRO A 3 13.19 11.91 -23.18
C PRO A 3 12.05 11.36 -22.33
N HIS A 4 10.90 11.12 -22.97
CA HIS A 4 9.78 10.48 -22.30
C HIS A 4 10.13 9.01 -22.09
N LEU A 5 10.18 8.60 -20.83
CA LEU A 5 10.34 7.19 -20.49
C LEU A 5 9.08 6.43 -20.98
N PRO A 6 9.24 5.34 -21.75
CA PRO A 6 8.12 4.48 -22.11
C PRO A 6 7.30 4.05 -20.87
N PRO A 7 5.96 4.04 -20.96
CA PRO A 7 5.09 3.59 -19.88
C PRO A 7 5.45 2.18 -19.37
N GLU A 8 5.81 1.28 -20.27
CA GLU A 8 6.16 -0.12 -19.95
C GLU A 8 7.40 -0.21 -19.05
N LEU A 9 8.36 0.72 -19.22
CA LEU A 9 9.53 0.79 -18.34
C LEU A 9 9.16 1.35 -16.97
N SER A 10 8.28 2.36 -16.93
CA SER A 10 7.77 2.90 -15.66
C SER A 10 7.02 1.84 -14.86
N ASP A 11 6.16 1.06 -15.52
CA ASP A 11 5.40 -0.02 -14.89
C ASP A 11 6.33 -1.10 -14.34
N ARG A 12 7.35 -1.51 -15.11
CA ARG A 12 8.38 -2.44 -14.63
C ARG A 12 9.14 -1.92 -13.42
N ILE A 13 9.48 -0.63 -13.36
CA ILE A 13 10.16 -0.03 -12.21
C ILE A 13 9.26 -0.12 -10.97
N ILE A 14 7.98 0.22 -11.13
CA ILE A 14 6.99 0.16 -10.05
C ILE A 14 6.74 -1.29 -9.60
N ASP A 15 6.79 -2.26 -10.51
CA ASP A 15 6.69 -3.69 -10.18
C ASP A 15 7.76 -4.16 -9.20
N PHE A 16 8.99 -3.61 -9.26
CA PHE A 16 10.04 -3.93 -8.29
C PHE A 16 9.77 -3.37 -6.88
N LEU A 17 8.85 -2.41 -6.75
CA LEU A 17 8.49 -1.78 -5.47
C LEU A 17 7.38 -2.54 -4.72
N TRP A 18 6.97 -3.73 -5.17
CA TRP A 18 5.87 -4.52 -4.61
C TRP A 18 5.88 -4.71 -3.07
N HIS A 19 7.05 -4.62 -2.44
CA HIS A 19 7.27 -4.79 -1.00
C HIS A 19 7.51 -3.46 -0.24
N ASP A 20 7.73 -2.35 -0.93
CA ASP A 20 7.96 -1.03 -0.34
C ASP A 20 6.75 -0.11 -0.51
N TRP A 21 5.84 -0.22 0.46
CA TRP A 21 4.60 0.55 0.48
C TRP A 21 4.83 2.07 0.49
N LYS A 22 5.92 2.55 1.10
CA LYS A 22 6.19 3.98 1.21
C LYS A 22 6.51 4.55 -0.16
N SER A 23 7.41 3.88 -0.88
CA SER A 23 7.78 4.25 -2.24
C SER A 23 6.59 4.15 -3.20
N LEU A 24 5.76 3.09 -3.09
CA LEU A 24 4.54 2.97 -3.88
C LEU A 24 3.55 4.13 -3.64
N CYS A 25 3.37 4.58 -2.39
CA CYS A 25 2.55 5.75 -2.09
C CYS A 25 3.10 7.03 -2.73
N SER A 26 4.43 7.22 -2.70
CA SER A 26 5.07 8.35 -3.38
C SER A 26 4.89 8.27 -4.91
N CYS A 27 5.05 7.10 -5.51
CA CYS A 27 4.84 6.90 -6.95
C CYS A 27 3.40 7.17 -7.38
N ALA A 28 2.41 6.83 -6.55
CA ALA A 28 1.00 7.00 -6.85
C ALA A 28 0.57 8.48 -7.07
N VAL A 29 1.35 9.45 -6.58
CA VAL A 29 1.05 10.88 -6.69
C VAL A 29 1.88 11.63 -7.73
N VAL A 30 2.82 10.96 -8.41
CA VAL A 30 3.71 11.59 -9.41
C VAL A 30 2.94 11.94 -10.70
N CYS A 31 2.25 10.96 -11.29
CA CYS A 31 1.50 11.13 -12.53
C CYS A 31 0.41 10.06 -12.70
N ARG A 32 -0.49 10.25 -13.68
CA ARG A 32 -1.60 9.30 -13.96
C ARG A 32 -1.11 7.92 -14.39
N THR A 33 0.01 7.82 -15.10
CA THR A 33 0.59 6.54 -15.53
C THR A 33 1.02 5.74 -14.30
N TRP A 34 1.78 6.37 -13.41
CA TRP A 34 2.30 5.73 -12.19
C TRP A 34 1.20 5.43 -11.18
N TRP A 35 0.12 6.22 -11.18
CA TRP A 35 -1.04 6.01 -10.32
C TRP A 35 -1.68 4.63 -10.53
N HIS A 36 -1.84 4.16 -11.77
CA HIS A 36 -2.47 2.87 -12.04
C HIS A 36 -1.59 1.70 -11.56
N ALA A 37 -0.32 1.68 -11.94
CA ALA A 37 0.64 0.64 -11.54
C ALA A 37 0.85 0.63 -10.01
N SER A 38 1.03 1.80 -9.39
CA SER A 38 1.25 1.89 -7.94
C SER A 38 0.03 1.41 -7.16
N ARG A 39 -1.18 1.78 -7.61
CA ARG A 39 -2.42 1.33 -6.98
C ARG A 39 -2.63 -0.16 -7.09
N TYR A 40 -2.29 -0.76 -8.23
CA TYR A 40 -2.34 -2.20 -8.37
C TYR A 40 -1.54 -2.89 -7.26
N HIS A 41 -0.30 -2.46 -6.98
CA HIS A 41 0.51 -3.04 -5.89
C HIS A 41 -0.01 -2.67 -4.50
N LEU A 42 -0.43 -1.43 -4.28
CA LEU A 42 -0.97 -0.97 -2.99
C LEU A 42 -2.27 -1.68 -2.58
N PHE A 43 -3.11 -2.04 -3.55
CA PHE A 43 -4.39 -2.69 -3.30
C PHE A 43 -4.34 -4.21 -3.52
N SER A 44 -3.34 -4.75 -4.23
CA SER A 44 -3.21 -6.20 -4.45
C SER A 44 -3.04 -6.98 -3.15
N SER A 45 -2.32 -6.42 -2.17
CA SER A 45 -2.13 -7.05 -0.86
C SER A 45 -2.34 -6.03 0.25
N MET A 46 -3.47 -6.13 0.96
CA MET A 46 -3.81 -5.22 2.04
C MET A 46 -3.65 -5.89 3.39
N ARG A 47 -2.73 -5.35 4.20
CA ARG A 47 -2.49 -5.78 5.58
C ARG A 47 -3.23 -4.84 6.53
N ILE A 48 -4.22 -5.35 7.24
CA ILE A 48 -5.04 -4.59 8.17
C ILE A 48 -4.68 -5.01 9.59
N SER A 49 -4.27 -4.04 10.42
CA SER A 49 -3.89 -4.29 11.81
C SER A 49 -4.98 -3.95 12.84
N ARG A 50 -6.07 -3.31 12.41
CA ARG A 50 -7.17 -2.88 13.27
C ARG A 50 -8.51 -3.34 12.73
N LEU A 51 -9.31 -3.99 13.58
CA LEU A 51 -10.68 -4.38 13.23
C LEU A 51 -11.58 -3.19 12.88
N SER A 52 -11.34 -2.00 13.47
CA SER A 52 -12.07 -0.79 13.10
C SER A 52 -11.82 -0.37 11.65
N THR A 53 -10.58 -0.50 11.16
CA THR A 53 -10.22 -0.25 9.76
C THR A 53 -10.87 -1.27 8.83
N LEU A 54 -10.88 -2.55 9.22
CA LEU A 54 -11.58 -3.60 8.48
C LEU A 54 -13.07 -3.30 8.34
N ASN A 55 -13.74 -2.92 9.43
CA ASN A 55 -15.16 -2.56 9.41
C ASN A 55 -15.44 -1.33 8.53
N ALA A 56 -14.56 -0.33 8.54
CA ALA A 56 -14.69 0.85 7.68
C ALA A 56 -14.57 0.47 6.19
N ILE A 57 -13.62 -0.40 5.83
CA ILE A 57 -13.45 -0.90 4.46
C ILE A 57 -14.66 -1.75 4.06
N ALA A 58 -15.12 -2.65 4.91
CA ALA A 58 -16.30 -3.48 4.65
C ALA A 58 -17.57 -2.64 4.46
N LYS A 59 -17.70 -1.54 5.20
CA LYS A 59 -18.80 -0.58 5.04
C LYS A 59 -18.67 0.20 3.73
N ALA A 60 -17.46 0.64 3.38
CA ALA A 60 -17.18 1.34 2.13
C ALA A 60 -17.42 0.46 0.90
N ALA A 61 -17.08 -0.83 0.97
CA ALA A 61 -17.29 -1.81 -0.09
C ALA A 61 -18.78 -2.02 -0.46
N ARG A 62 -19.70 -1.72 0.46
CA ARG A 62 -21.15 -1.76 0.21
C ARG A 62 -21.65 -0.55 -0.58
N SER A 63 -20.82 0.48 -0.77
CA SER A 63 -21.15 1.65 -1.56
C SER A 63 -20.81 1.41 -3.04
N PRO A 64 -21.75 1.62 -3.98
CA PRO A 64 -21.53 1.39 -5.41
C PRO A 64 -20.44 2.30 -6.01
N TYR A 65 -20.10 3.40 -5.33
CA TYR A 65 -19.04 4.34 -5.75
C TYR A 65 -17.63 3.90 -5.33
N PHE A 66 -17.51 2.86 -4.48
CA PHE A 66 -16.24 2.37 -3.95
C PHE A 66 -15.78 1.06 -4.63
N ILE A 67 -16.47 0.62 -5.67
CA ILE A 67 -16.15 -0.61 -6.41
C ILE A 67 -14.84 -0.53 -7.22
N PRO A 68 -14.45 0.59 -7.88
CA PRO A 68 -13.26 0.60 -8.74
C PRO A 68 -11.93 0.27 -8.04
N PRO A 69 -11.64 0.74 -6.81
CA PRO A 69 -10.43 0.36 -6.07
C PRO A 69 -10.39 -1.09 -5.59
N LEU A 70 -11.56 -1.68 -5.29
CA LEU A 70 -11.65 -2.96 -4.59
C LEU A 70 -11.52 -4.16 -5.52
N HIS A 71 -11.79 -4.00 -6.82
CA HIS A 71 -11.65 -5.07 -7.81
C HIS A 71 -10.22 -5.62 -7.92
N TRP A 72 -9.21 -4.82 -7.56
CA TRP A 72 -7.80 -5.25 -7.60
C TRP A 72 -7.31 -5.92 -6.33
N ILE A 73 -8.16 -6.06 -5.29
CA ILE A 73 -7.75 -6.73 -4.05
C ILE A 73 -7.66 -8.23 -4.29
N ARG A 74 -6.43 -8.77 -4.23
CA ARG A 74 -6.17 -10.22 -4.35
C ARG A 74 -5.94 -10.87 -2.99
N SER A 75 -5.37 -10.14 -2.05
CA SER A 75 -5.07 -10.63 -0.70
C SER A 75 -5.49 -9.60 0.35
N LEU A 76 -6.15 -10.10 1.40
CA LEU A 76 -6.52 -9.36 2.59
C LEU A 76 -6.02 -10.13 3.82
N GLU A 77 -5.03 -9.57 4.49
CA GLU A 77 -4.42 -10.18 5.68
C GLU A 77 -4.78 -9.36 6.92
N LEU A 78 -5.42 -9.99 7.91
CA LEU A 78 -5.54 -9.39 9.24
C LEU A 78 -4.26 -9.70 10.01
N VAL A 79 -3.43 -8.67 10.19
CA VAL A 79 -2.18 -8.80 10.96
C VAL A 79 -2.50 -8.43 12.40
N GLU A 80 -2.37 -9.35 13.34
CA GLU A 80 -2.40 -8.97 14.75
C GLU A 80 -1.36 -7.88 14.97
N ALA A 81 -1.78 -6.75 15.55
CA ALA A 81 -0.86 -5.71 15.95
C ALA A 81 0.02 -6.29 17.06
N HIS A 82 1.11 -6.96 16.69
CA HIS A 82 2.13 -7.37 17.63
C HIS A 82 2.65 -6.07 18.22
N ARG A 83 2.19 -5.80 19.45
CA ARG A 83 2.67 -4.70 20.27
C ARG A 83 4.17 -4.96 20.41
N SER A 84 5.00 -4.24 19.66
CA SER A 84 6.45 -4.31 19.82
C SER A 84 6.72 -4.14 21.31
N PRO A 85 7.45 -5.05 21.97
CA PRO A 85 7.87 -4.82 23.34
C PRO A 85 8.69 -3.54 23.30
N SER A 86 8.18 -2.50 23.96
CA SER A 86 8.87 -1.24 24.15
C SER A 86 10.31 -1.52 24.47
N ALA A 87 11.21 -0.87 23.71
CA ALA A 87 12.63 -0.84 23.97
C ALA A 87 12.88 -0.71 25.47
N VAL A 88 13.36 -1.80 26.07
CA VAL A 88 14.01 -1.76 27.38
C VAL A 88 15.22 -0.86 27.19
N ARG A 89 15.10 0.39 27.63
CA ARG A 89 16.26 1.26 27.87
C ARG A 89 17.06 0.59 28.98
N GLU A 90 18.09 -0.14 28.60
CA GLU A 90 19.22 -0.47 29.47
C GLU A 90 19.72 0.82 30.13
N PRO A 91 19.73 0.94 31.46
CA PRO A 91 20.44 2.03 32.11
C PRO A 91 21.95 1.77 32.01
N LEU A 92 22.64 2.75 31.43
CA LEU A 92 24.09 2.86 31.44
C LEU A 92 24.58 2.68 32.90
N SER A 93 25.45 1.68 33.09
CA SER A 93 26.15 1.46 34.35
C SER A 93 27.31 2.47 34.46
N ASP A 94 27.31 3.25 35.53
CA ASP A 94 28.51 3.89 36.10
C ASP A 94 28.65 3.40 37.56
#